data_AF-A0A9W4CVC4-F1
#
_entry.id   AF-A0A9W4CVC4-F1
#
_cell.length_a   1.000
_cell.length_b   1.000
_cell.length_c   1.000
_cell.angle_alpha   90.00
_cell.angle_beta   90.00
_cell.angle_gamma   90.00
#
_symmetry.space_group_name_H-M   'P 1'
#
loop_
_entity.id
_entity.type
_entity.pdbx_description
1 polymer ?
#
loop_
_entity_poly.entity_id
_entity_poly.type
_entity_poly.pdbx_seq_one_letter_code
_entity_poly.pdbx_strand_id
1 'polypeptide(L)'
;MAQNLHFFTIQCFSEKFTQSLDFNDIPKMLKVCFENKGILEIEDLICVEKIDTKFPPISAYYPKIENFLSTDSQIQLHKDLGYYLVDKKLWEAIKDIIIEESGKKLDELKNPANSKSKKSKSPKDDSRNQLREVYDAYFKDLAILESWYNKKMLILEVS
;
A
#
# COMPACT_ATOMS: atom_id res chain seq x y z
N MET A 1 -4.89 15.33 -11.58
CA MET A 1 -3.65 14.68 -11.11
C MET A 1 -4.08 13.39 -10.44
N ALA A 2 -3.45 12.25 -10.74
CA ALA A 2 -3.78 11.00 -10.06
C ALA A 2 -2.97 10.95 -8.76
N GLN A 3 -3.67 10.95 -7.63
CA GLN A 3 -3.06 10.69 -6.33
C GLN A 3 -2.94 9.18 -6.15
N ASN A 4 -1.74 8.70 -5.88
CA ASN A 4 -1.46 7.27 -5.71
C ASN A 4 -1.09 6.95 -4.27
N LEU A 5 -1.33 5.70 -3.91
CA LEU A 5 -0.95 5.15 -2.63
C LEU A 5 0.52 4.72 -2.63
N HIS A 6 1.27 5.17 -1.63
CA HIS A 6 2.62 4.70 -1.33
C HIS A 6 2.68 4.11 0.08
N PHE A 7 3.39 3.00 0.26
CA PHE A 7 3.46 2.26 1.52
C PHE A 7 4.83 2.40 2.17
N PHE A 8 4.82 2.63 3.49
CA PHE A 8 6.00 2.88 4.32
C PHE A 8 5.94 2.09 5.62
N THR A 9 7.10 1.87 6.23
CA THR A 9 7.20 1.25 7.55
C THR A 9 7.52 2.29 8.64
N ILE A 10 7.13 1.99 9.89
CA ILE A 10 7.50 2.80 11.06
C ILE A 10 8.59 2.06 11.83
N GLN A 11 9.78 2.66 11.96
CA GLN A 11 10.92 2.02 12.62
C GLN A 11 10.83 2.04 14.16
N CYS A 12 10.21 3.08 14.74
CA CYS A 12 10.12 3.24 16.20
C CYS A 12 9.40 2.11 16.93
N PHE A 13 8.61 1.32 16.21
CA PHE A 13 7.91 0.17 16.74
C PHE A 13 8.71 -1.10 16.51
N SER A 14 9.90 -1.21 17.09
CA SER A 14 10.59 -2.51 17.13
C SER A 14 9.68 -3.57 17.76
N GLU A 15 9.85 -4.85 17.40
CA GLU A 15 9.04 -5.96 17.97
C GLU A 15 9.07 -6.00 19.51
N LYS A 16 10.09 -5.42 20.15
CA LYS A 16 10.15 -5.27 21.62
C LYS A 16 9.26 -4.14 22.16
N PHE A 17 9.09 -3.07 21.39
CA PHE A 17 8.31 -1.88 21.80
C PHE A 17 6.80 -2.10 21.59
N THR A 18 6.42 -2.90 20.59
CA THR A 18 5.01 -3.23 20.29
C THR A 18 4.40 -4.28 21.19
N GLN A 19 5.21 -5.05 21.93
CA GLN A 19 4.71 -6.06 22.88
C GLN A 19 4.06 -5.46 24.13
N SER A 20 4.46 -4.25 24.53
CA SER A 20 4.01 -3.59 25.77
C SER A 20 3.05 -2.41 25.55
N LEU A 21 2.86 -1.97 24.31
CA LEU A 21 2.01 -0.83 23.98
C LEU A 21 0.62 -1.27 23.55
N ASP A 22 -0.41 -0.60 24.08
CA ASP A 22 -1.72 -0.65 23.45
C ASP A 22 -1.60 0.00 22.07
N PHE A 23 -1.89 -0.79 21.04
CA PHE A 23 -1.85 -0.30 19.67
C PHE A 23 -2.84 0.84 19.43
N ASN A 24 -3.89 0.97 20.24
CA ASN A 24 -4.82 2.10 20.16
C ASN A 24 -4.16 3.44 20.58
N ASP A 25 -3.03 3.39 21.29
CA ASP A 25 -2.30 4.58 21.71
C ASP A 25 -1.18 4.96 20.74
N ILE A 26 -0.74 4.04 19.88
CA ILE A 26 0.23 4.30 18.82
C ILE A 26 -0.23 5.41 17.84
N PRO A 27 -1.46 5.39 17.28
CA PRO A 27 -1.94 6.46 16.43
C PRO A 27 -1.95 7.82 17.14
N LYS A 28 -2.31 7.85 18.43
CA LYS A 28 -2.32 9.09 19.22
C LYS A 28 -0.89 9.60 19.42
N MET A 29 0.05 8.73 19.78
CA MET A 29 1.46 9.10 19.94
C MET A 29 2.06 9.60 18.64
N LEU A 30 1.84 8.87 17.53
CA LEU A 30 2.31 9.28 16.21
C LEU A 30 1.71 10.62 15.82
N LYS A 31 0.39 10.81 15.98
CA LYS A 31 -0.27 12.08 15.67
C LYS A 31 0.31 13.25 16.47
N VAL A 32 0.57 13.07 17.76
CA VAL A 32 1.25 14.07 18.59
C VAL A 32 2.67 14.34 18.09
N CYS A 33 3.41 13.31 17.64
CA CYS A 33 4.74 13.52 17.04
C CYS A 33 4.64 14.31 15.72
N PHE A 34 3.67 13.97 14.86
CA PHE A 34 3.44 14.65 13.58
C PHE A 34 2.92 16.07 13.70
N GLU A 35 2.16 16.39 14.74
CA GLU A 35 1.67 17.75 15.00
C GLU A 35 2.74 18.65 15.64
N ASN A 36 3.65 18.08 16.44
CA ASN A 36 4.63 18.88 17.21
C ASN A 36 6.01 18.98 16.56
N LYS A 37 6.37 18.08 15.65
CA LYS A 37 7.69 18.06 14.99
C LYS A 37 7.57 18.40 13.52
N GLY A 38 8.60 19.06 12.98
CA GLY A 38 8.75 19.19 11.54
C GLY A 38 9.04 17.83 10.90
N ILE A 39 8.58 17.62 9.67
CA ILE A 39 8.69 16.35 8.91
C ILE A 39 10.10 15.77 8.93
N LEU A 40 11.11 16.64 8.79
CA LEU A 40 12.52 16.27 8.80
C LEU A 40 12.97 15.62 10.11
N GLU A 41 12.31 15.92 11.24
CA GLU A 41 12.59 15.30 12.54
C GLU A 41 11.80 13.99 12.76
N ILE A 42 10.85 13.71 11.87
CA ILE A 42 9.99 12.52 11.89
C ILE A 42 10.47 11.49 10.86
N GLU A 43 11.17 11.89 9.80
CA GLU A 43 11.87 10.98 8.88
C GLU A 43 12.86 10.06 9.63
N ASP A 44 13.48 10.53 10.72
CA ASP A 44 14.33 9.70 11.57
C ASP A 44 13.53 8.69 12.42
N LEU A 45 12.25 8.95 12.69
CA LEU A 45 11.33 8.08 13.45
C LEU A 45 10.61 7.08 12.52
N ILE A 46 10.29 7.54 11.33
CA ILE A 46 9.65 6.78 10.25
C ILE A 46 10.75 6.50 9.26
N CYS A 47 11.48 5.40 9.47
CA CYS A 47 12.34 4.92 8.41
C CYS A 47 11.44 4.60 7.23
N VAL A 48 11.47 5.48 6.24
CA VAL A 48 10.77 5.40 4.96
C VAL A 48 11.45 4.27 4.16
N GLU A 49 11.37 3.04 4.66
CA GLU A 49 11.63 1.87 3.84
C GLU A 49 10.44 1.77 2.90
N LYS A 50 10.60 2.42 1.74
CA LYS A 50 9.63 2.33 0.65
C LYS A 50 9.47 0.87 0.33
N ILE A 51 8.28 0.36 0.57
CA ILE A 51 7.93 -0.99 0.16
C ILE A 51 7.68 -0.89 -1.35
N ASP A 52 8.69 -1.27 -2.13
CA ASP A 52 8.56 -1.27 -3.58
C ASP A 52 7.68 -2.45 -4.00
N THR A 53 6.46 -2.14 -4.44
CA THR A 53 5.46 -3.12 -4.83
C THR A 53 5.24 -3.09 -6.33
N LYS A 54 5.09 -4.27 -6.94
CA LYS A 54 4.90 -4.44 -8.37
C LYS A 54 3.44 -4.38 -8.82
N PHE A 55 2.48 -4.27 -7.90
CA PHE A 55 1.08 -4.07 -8.27
C PHE A 55 0.86 -2.64 -8.82
N PRO A 56 -0.18 -2.43 -9.66
CA PRO A 56 -0.51 -1.09 -10.16
C PRO A 56 -0.67 -0.07 -9.04
N PRO A 57 -0.27 1.18 -9.27
CA PRO A 57 -0.59 2.24 -8.32
C PRO A 57 -2.10 2.29 -8.08
N ILE A 58 -2.47 2.31 -6.80
CA ILE A 58 -3.86 2.41 -6.38
C ILE A 58 -4.20 3.89 -6.27
N SER A 59 -5.28 4.31 -6.94
CA SER A 59 -5.77 5.69 -6.83
C SER A 59 -6.34 5.95 -5.44
N ALA A 60 -5.97 7.06 -4.81
CA ALA A 60 -6.57 7.51 -3.55
C ALA A 60 -8.07 7.83 -3.68
N TYR A 61 -8.55 8.07 -4.92
CA TYR A 61 -9.98 8.27 -5.23
C TYR A 61 -10.72 6.96 -5.50
N TYR A 62 -10.13 5.80 -5.22
CA TYR A 62 -10.84 4.54 -5.39
C TYR A 62 -12.02 4.48 -4.39
N PRO A 63 -13.26 4.18 -4.83
CA PRO A 63 -14.46 4.35 -3.98
C PRO A 63 -14.42 3.61 -2.64
N LYS A 64 -13.70 2.48 -2.56
CA LYS A 64 -13.54 1.69 -1.34
C LYS A 64 -12.65 2.35 -0.29
N ILE A 65 -11.73 3.23 -0.68
CA ILE A 65 -10.77 3.87 0.23
C ILE A 65 -10.91 5.39 0.34
N GLU A 66 -11.56 6.04 -0.63
CA GLU A 66 -11.75 7.50 -0.67
C GLU A 66 -12.28 8.06 0.67
N ASN A 67 -13.28 7.39 1.26
CA ASN A 67 -13.86 7.82 2.53
C ASN A 67 -12.88 7.76 3.71
N PHE A 68 -11.92 6.82 3.68
CA PHE A 68 -10.91 6.66 4.72
C PHE A 68 -9.83 7.75 4.64
N LEU A 69 -9.59 8.29 3.45
CA LEU A 69 -8.54 9.27 3.17
C LEU A 69 -9.02 10.72 3.29
N SER A 70 -10.22 10.94 3.81
CA SER A 70 -10.73 12.28 4.08
C SER A 70 -9.84 13.04 5.08
N THR A 71 -9.75 14.37 4.92
CA THR A 71 -8.90 15.30 5.72
C THR A 71 -9.27 15.40 7.20
N ASP A 72 -10.33 14.74 7.65
CA ASP A 72 -10.76 14.69 9.06
C ASP A 72 -10.78 13.24 9.58
N SER A 73 -10.16 12.33 8.86
CA SER A 73 -10.08 10.92 9.23
C SER A 73 -9.25 10.73 10.50
N GLN A 74 -9.74 9.89 11.41
CA GLN A 74 -9.05 9.60 12.68
C GLN A 74 -7.68 8.94 12.47
N ILE A 75 -7.49 8.31 11.32
CA ILE A 75 -6.25 7.63 10.93
C ILE A 75 -5.28 8.57 10.19
N GLN A 76 -5.68 9.81 9.88
CA GLN A 76 -4.77 10.80 9.29
C GLN A 76 -3.75 11.24 10.35
N LEU A 77 -2.47 11.04 10.02
CA LEU A 77 -1.34 11.38 10.88
C LEU A 77 -0.85 12.81 10.61
N HIS A 78 -0.87 13.26 9.35
CA HIS A 78 -0.46 14.61 8.99
C HIS A 78 -1.33 15.20 7.88
N LYS A 79 -1.98 16.34 8.17
CA LYS A 79 -2.99 16.94 7.29
C LYS A 79 -2.42 17.37 5.93
N ASP A 80 -1.27 18.01 5.94
CA ASP A 80 -0.72 18.65 4.72
C ASP A 80 0.10 17.69 3.83
N LEU A 81 0.42 16.50 4.32
CA LEU A 81 1.30 15.55 3.64
C LEU A 81 0.57 14.29 3.19
N GLY A 82 -0.68 14.12 3.60
CA GLY A 82 -1.44 12.93 3.24
C GLY A 82 -0.85 11.64 3.80
N TYR A 83 -0.28 11.68 5.01
CA TYR A 83 0.13 10.45 5.73
C TYR A 83 -1.04 9.90 6.56
N TYR A 84 -1.31 8.61 6.41
CA TYR A 84 -2.36 7.88 7.11
C TYR A 84 -1.80 6.61 7.73
N LEU A 85 -2.24 6.30 8.95
CA LEU A 85 -2.01 5.00 9.56
C LEU A 85 -2.94 3.97 8.92
N VAL A 86 -2.41 2.82 8.53
CA VAL A 86 -3.24 1.77 7.96
C VAL A 86 -3.93 1.00 9.09
N ASP A 87 -5.20 1.33 9.34
CA ASP A 87 -6.05 0.56 10.25
C ASP A 87 -6.61 -0.70 9.58
N LYS A 88 -7.33 -1.52 10.35
CA LYS A 88 -7.90 -2.77 9.83
C LYS A 88 -8.86 -2.55 8.67
N LYS A 89 -9.70 -1.52 8.73
CA LYS A 89 -10.74 -1.31 7.71
C LYS A 89 -10.11 -0.84 6.40
N LEU A 90 -9.15 0.08 6.49
CA LEU A 90 -8.37 0.55 5.35
C LEU A 90 -7.53 -0.59 4.76
N TRP A 91 -6.92 -1.43 5.60
CA TRP A 91 -6.16 -2.59 5.13
C TRP A 91 -7.02 -3.58 4.34
N GLU A 92 -8.18 -3.97 4.86
CA GLU A 92 -9.09 -4.87 4.14
C GLU A 92 -9.55 -4.25 2.81
N ALA A 93 -9.87 -2.95 2.78
CA ALA A 93 -10.25 -2.25 1.56
C ALA A 93 -9.11 -2.22 0.52
N ILE A 94 -7.86 -2.00 0.96
CA ILE A 94 -6.68 -2.03 0.10
C ILE A 94 -6.46 -3.44 -0.46
N LYS A 95 -6.55 -4.48 0.36
CA LYS A 95 -6.44 -5.88 -0.11
C LYS A 95 -7.45 -6.21 -1.18
N ASP A 96 -8.71 -5.82 -0.98
CA ASP A 96 -9.77 -6.04 -1.95
C ASP A 96 -9.45 -5.38 -3.30
N ILE A 97 -8.95 -4.14 -3.29
CA ILE A 97 -8.55 -3.43 -4.51
C ILE A 97 -7.39 -4.14 -5.21
N ILE A 98 -6.37 -4.52 -4.43
CA ILE A 98 -5.18 -5.23 -4.92
C ILE A 98 -5.61 -6.55 -5.60
N ILE A 99 -6.57 -7.29 -5.02
CA ILE A 99 -7.14 -8.53 -5.58
C ILE A 99 -7.95 -8.26 -6.86
N GLU A 100 -8.82 -7.25 -6.86
CA GLU A 100 -9.65 -6.89 -8.01
C GLU A 100 -8.81 -6.48 -9.22
N GLU A 101 -7.85 -5.57 -9.03
CA GLU A 101 -6.98 -5.08 -10.10
C GLU A 101 -6.11 -6.19 -10.69
N SER A 102 -5.73 -7.16 -9.85
CA SER A 102 -4.93 -8.30 -10.30
C SER A 102 -5.75 -9.33 -11.04
N GLY A 103 -7.01 -9.54 -10.65
CA GLY A 103 -7.98 -10.30 -11.43
C GLY A 103 -8.16 -9.72 -12.84
N LYS A 104 -8.36 -8.40 -12.95
CA LYS A 104 -8.50 -7.71 -14.24
C LYS A 104 -7.27 -7.91 -15.13
N LYS A 105 -6.06 -7.70 -14.60
CA LYS A 105 -4.81 -7.94 -15.34
C LYS A 105 -4.66 -9.39 -15.81
N LEU A 106 -5.04 -10.35 -14.98
CA LEU A 106 -5.00 -11.77 -15.33
C LEU A 106 -5.96 -12.09 -16.48
N ASP A 107 -7.15 -11.48 -16.48
CA ASP A 107 -8.16 -11.65 -17.53
C ASP A 107 -7.76 -10.98 -18.84
N GLU A 108 -7.12 -9.81 -18.79
CA GLU A 108 -6.53 -9.14 -19.96
C GLU A 108 -5.43 -9.99 -20.62
N LEU A 109 -4.55 -10.61 -19.81
CA LEU A 109 -3.50 -11.50 -20.29
C LEU A 109 -4.05 -12.82 -20.88
N LYS A 110 -5.20 -13.30 -20.39
CA LYS A 110 -5.88 -14.49 -20.95
C LYS A 110 -6.61 -14.20 -22.26
N ASN A 111 -7.05 -12.96 -22.50
CA ASN A 111 -7.82 -12.55 -23.67
C ASN A 111 -7.12 -11.44 -24.47
N PRO A 112 -6.00 -11.71 -25.16
CA PRO A 112 -5.23 -10.69 -25.88
C PRO A 112 -5.95 -10.10 -27.12
N ALA A 113 -7.15 -10.57 -27.46
CA ALA A 113 -7.86 -10.27 -28.71
C ALA A 113 -8.24 -8.79 -28.92
N ASN A 114 -8.08 -7.92 -27.91
CA ASN A 114 -8.37 -6.48 -28.03
C ASN A 114 -7.12 -5.57 -28.07
N SER A 115 -5.91 -6.12 -27.98
CA SER A 115 -4.68 -5.31 -28.06
C SER A 115 -4.15 -5.23 -29.49
N LYS A 116 -4.55 -4.17 -30.22
CA LYS A 116 -3.88 -3.81 -31.48
C LYS A 116 -2.44 -3.39 -31.18
N SER A 117 -1.47 -4.25 -31.46
CA SER A 117 -0.36 -4.02 -32.41
C SER A 117 0.96 -4.79 -32.12
N LYS A 118 1.38 -5.55 -33.15
CA LYS A 118 2.76 -5.92 -33.57
C LYS A 118 3.86 -6.11 -32.49
N LYS A 119 4.26 -7.37 -32.26
CA LYS A 119 5.56 -7.92 -32.73
C LYS A 119 5.66 -9.43 -32.46
N SER A 120 6.31 -10.11 -33.39
CA SER A 120 6.55 -11.54 -33.48
C SER A 120 7.47 -12.08 -32.38
N LYS A 121 6.93 -12.98 -31.54
CA LYS A 121 7.62 -14.08 -30.82
C LYS A 121 6.55 -15.13 -30.44
N SER A 122 6.93 -16.40 -30.32
CA SER A 122 6.02 -17.54 -30.12
C SER A 122 5.01 -17.30 -28.97
N PRO A 123 3.69 -17.18 -29.23
CA PRO A 123 2.77 -16.50 -28.31
C PRO A 123 2.40 -17.27 -27.02
N LYS A 124 2.62 -18.58 -26.98
CA LYS A 124 2.04 -19.46 -25.94
C LYS A 124 2.95 -19.69 -24.73
N ASP A 125 4.26 -19.70 -24.90
CA ASP A 125 5.21 -19.86 -23.78
C ASP A 125 5.49 -18.53 -23.07
N ASP A 126 5.51 -17.42 -23.82
CA ASP A 126 5.78 -16.08 -23.29
C ASP A 126 4.61 -15.60 -22.38
N SER A 127 3.36 -15.83 -22.80
CA SER A 127 2.17 -15.44 -22.04
C SER A 127 1.98 -16.22 -20.74
N ARG A 128 2.31 -17.53 -20.73
CA ARG A 128 2.26 -18.35 -19.51
C ARG A 128 3.32 -17.95 -18.49
N ASN A 129 4.53 -17.63 -18.96
CA ASN A 129 5.59 -17.15 -18.09
C ASN A 129 5.25 -15.77 -17.52
N GLN A 130 4.72 -14.86 -18.33
CA GLN A 130 4.26 -13.55 -17.88
C GLN A 130 3.12 -13.64 -16.86
N LEU A 131 2.14 -14.52 -17.07
CA LEU A 131 1.05 -14.77 -16.11
C LEU A 131 1.60 -15.26 -14.76
N ARG A 132 2.57 -16.18 -14.80
CA ARG A 132 3.20 -16.72 -13.59
C ARG A 132 4.03 -15.67 -12.86
N GLU A 133 4.80 -14.86 -13.59
CA GLU A 133 5.58 -13.77 -13.01
C GLU A 133 4.70 -12.71 -12.35
N VAL A 134 3.58 -12.34 -12.98
CA VAL A 134 2.60 -11.41 -12.40
C VAL A 134 1.99 -12.00 -11.14
N TYR A 135 1.60 -13.28 -11.16
CA TYR A 135 1.02 -13.96 -10.01
C TYR A 135 2.03 -14.07 -8.84
N ASP A 136 3.25 -14.54 -9.11
CA ASP A 136 4.28 -14.74 -8.08
C ASP A 136 4.74 -13.41 -7.48
N ALA A 137 4.92 -12.37 -8.29
CA ALA A 137 5.23 -11.03 -7.81
C ALA A 137 4.10 -10.47 -6.93
N TYR A 138 2.86 -10.63 -7.37
CA TYR A 138 1.68 -10.12 -6.70
C TYR A 138 1.47 -10.73 -5.31
N PHE A 139 1.47 -12.06 -5.20
CA PHE A 139 1.26 -12.73 -3.91
C PHE A 139 2.44 -12.50 -2.97
N LYS A 140 3.66 -12.36 -3.51
CA LYS A 140 4.83 -12.02 -2.72
C LYS A 140 4.70 -10.63 -2.11
N ASP A 141 4.34 -9.63 -2.90
CA ASP A 141 4.23 -8.24 -2.42
C ASP A 141 3.06 -8.08 -1.44
N LEU A 142 1.92 -8.74 -1.71
CA LEU A 142 0.80 -8.77 -0.78
C LEU A 142 1.17 -9.45 0.55
N ALA A 143 1.91 -10.55 0.52
CA ALA A 143 2.37 -11.24 1.73
C ALA A 143 3.37 -10.38 2.53
N ILE A 144 4.23 -9.62 1.85
CA ILE A 144 5.14 -8.65 2.48
C ILE A 144 4.32 -7.58 3.19
N LEU A 145 3.39 -6.92 2.49
CA LEU A 145 2.53 -5.89 3.11
C LEU A 145 1.67 -6.43 4.26
N GLU A 146 1.10 -7.63 4.11
CA GLU A 146 0.33 -8.30 5.16
C GLU A 146 1.20 -8.58 6.39
N SER A 147 2.47 -8.96 6.20
CA SER A 147 3.42 -9.13 7.31
C SER A 147 3.66 -7.81 8.04
N TRP A 148 3.87 -6.72 7.31
CA TRP A 148 4.10 -5.40 7.90
C TRP A 148 2.87 -4.83 8.59
N TYR A 149 1.68 -5.01 8.00
CA TYR A 149 0.41 -4.65 8.61
C TYR A 149 0.18 -5.45 9.90
N ASN A 150 0.45 -6.76 9.91
CA ASN A 150 0.28 -7.57 11.12
C ASN A 150 1.28 -7.24 12.22
N LYS A 151 2.47 -6.74 11.87
CA LYS A 151 3.41 -6.10 12.80
C LYS A 151 3.01 -4.69 13.21
N LYS A 152 1.96 -4.16 12.56
CA LYS A 152 1.35 -2.86 12.78
C LYS A 152 2.29 -1.68 12.54
N MET A 153 3.10 -1.81 11.50
CA MET A 153 4.14 -0.86 11.13
C MET A 153 3.79 -0.04 9.87
N LEU A 154 2.61 -0.21 9.27
CA LEU A 154 2.31 0.28 7.92
C LEU A 154 1.71 1.69 7.91
N ILE A 155 2.37 2.61 7.19
CA ILE A 155 1.89 3.95 6.85
C ILE A 155 1.59 4.02 5.35
N LEU A 156 0.58 4.81 5.04
CA LEU A 156 0.15 5.14 3.69
C LEU A 156 0.40 6.63 3.41
N GLU A 157 1.13 6.96 2.36
CA GLU A 157 1.23 8.33 1.81
C GLU A 157 0.34 8.43 0.57
N VAL A 158 -0.29 9.58 0.42
CA VAL A 158 -1.10 9.94 -0.75
C VAL A 158 -0.41 11.08 -1.49
N SER A 159 0.13 10.81 -2.68
CA SER A 159 0.85 11.79 -3.52
C SER A 159 0.32 11.86 -4.94
#